data_AF-A0A1V5B144-F1
#
_entry.id   AF-A0A1V5B144-F1
#
_cell.length_a   1.000
_cell.length_b   1.000
_cell.length_c   1.000
_cell.angle_alpha   90.00
_cell.angle_beta   90.00
_cell.angle_gamma   90.00
#
_symmetry.space_group_name_H-M   'P 1'
#
loop_
_entity.id
_entity.type
_entity.pdbx_description
1 polymer ?
#
loop_
_entity_poly.entity_id
_entity_poly.type
_entity_poly.pdbx_seq_one_letter_code
_entity_poly.pdbx_strand_id
1 'polypeptide(L)'
;MHPQRCPFDLCFQWEGKTINVERKDFTGTGGSQSDYVASIVNQSSHLYRQVLAGRELQDPLIIVVLGDDGDIIQAINKIVINRGINGQKAEDRIIEYISMVEDFEANCIGMNIQIWRLKIDPWNRMLQCIMRILHGGDLTVFRPRPALNERQAMGLSILCGKGLGPAKSKGILEKFFVSLVPRKPDTYLDDCPGIGPKSAKAVQEALMISSKCVNRPKGKRSKVKRQSKGLS
;
A
#
# COMPACT_ATOMS: atom_id res chain seq x y z
N MET A 1 -31.72 -6.69 24.27
CA MET A 1 -31.00 -7.97 24.08
C MET A 1 -29.58 -7.77 24.57
N HIS A 2 -29.14 -8.54 25.58
CA HIS A 2 -27.75 -8.50 26.01
C HIS A 2 -26.89 -9.30 25.01
N PRO A 3 -25.78 -8.74 24.51
CA PRO A 3 -24.88 -9.47 23.64
C PRO A 3 -24.27 -10.64 24.42
N GLN A 4 -24.35 -11.83 23.83
CA GLN A 4 -23.78 -13.05 24.37
C GLN A 4 -22.25 -12.97 24.27
N ARG A 5 -21.56 -12.96 25.43
CA ARG A 5 -20.11 -12.80 25.52
C ARG A 5 -19.37 -14.00 24.94
N CYS A 6 -18.39 -13.75 24.08
CA CYS A 6 -17.40 -14.77 23.73
C CYS A 6 -16.35 -14.86 24.85
N PRO A 7 -15.71 -16.02 25.07
CA PRO A 7 -14.74 -16.21 26.16
C PRO A 7 -13.43 -15.40 26.01
N PHE A 8 -13.28 -14.64 24.92
CA PHE A 8 -12.14 -13.75 24.66
C PHE A 8 -12.67 -12.39 24.18
N ASP A 9 -13.36 -11.66 25.06
CA ASP A 9 -13.90 -10.34 24.75
C ASP A 9 -12.77 -9.30 24.75
N LEU A 10 -12.22 -9.00 23.58
CA LEU A 10 -11.45 -7.77 23.38
C LEU A 10 -12.41 -6.59 23.27
N CYS A 11 -12.43 -5.73 24.30
CA CYS A 11 -13.14 -4.45 24.27
C CYS A 11 -12.17 -3.34 23.86
N PHE A 12 -12.38 -2.78 22.67
CA PHE A 12 -11.65 -1.60 22.20
C PHE A 12 -12.45 -0.34 22.57
N GLN A 13 -11.89 0.53 23.42
CA GLN A 13 -12.42 1.86 23.66
C GLN A 13 -11.47 2.90 23.06
N TRP A 14 -11.92 3.60 22.02
CA TRP A 14 -11.35 4.87 21.59
C TRP A 14 -12.45 5.92 21.71
N GLU A 15 -12.33 6.84 22.67
CA GLU A 15 -13.36 7.85 22.90
C GLU A 15 -13.63 8.67 21.63
N GLY A 16 -14.90 8.69 21.21
CA GLY A 16 -15.37 9.49 20.08
C GLY A 16 -14.94 9.02 18.69
N LYS A 17 -14.29 7.86 18.54
CA LYS A 17 -13.84 7.32 17.25
C LYS A 17 -14.12 5.82 17.12
N THR A 18 -14.68 5.43 15.99
CA THR A 18 -14.87 4.00 15.64
C THR A 18 -13.57 3.44 15.07
N ILE A 19 -13.11 2.29 15.57
CA ILE A 19 -12.05 1.49 14.96
C ILE A 19 -12.71 0.28 14.30
N ASN A 20 -12.40 0.04 13.04
CA ASN A 20 -12.78 -1.21 12.39
C ASN A 20 -11.85 -2.33 12.85
N VAL A 21 -12.45 -3.45 13.25
CA VAL A 21 -11.73 -4.63 13.69
C VAL A 21 -12.08 -5.78 12.76
N GLU A 22 -11.12 -6.21 11.95
CA GLU A 22 -11.25 -7.41 11.13
C GLU A 22 -10.75 -8.61 11.95
N ARG A 23 -11.67 -9.43 12.44
CA ARG A 23 -11.34 -10.66 13.15
C ARG A 23 -11.06 -11.78 12.15
N LYS A 24 -9.93 -12.46 12.33
CA LYS A 24 -9.47 -13.60 11.55
C LYS A 24 -9.15 -14.78 12.45
N ASP A 25 -9.52 -15.97 12.01
CA ASP A 25 -9.26 -17.21 12.74
C ASP A 25 -8.77 -18.33 11.82
N PHE A 26 -8.65 -19.51 12.42
CA PHE A 26 -8.19 -20.73 11.77
C PHE A 26 -9.33 -21.76 11.65
N THR A 27 -10.56 -21.36 12.00
CA THR A 27 -11.76 -22.16 11.94
C THR A 27 -12.58 -21.75 10.73
N GLY A 28 -12.16 -22.22 9.54
CA GLY A 28 -12.88 -21.89 8.31
C GLY A 28 -14.36 -22.28 8.39
N THR A 29 -15.26 -21.32 8.20
CA THR A 29 -16.67 -21.59 7.93
C THR A 29 -16.78 -22.43 6.67
N GLY A 30 -17.10 -23.73 6.82
CA GLY A 30 -17.24 -24.67 5.70
C GLY A 30 -16.11 -25.70 5.54
N GLY A 31 -15.11 -25.71 6.43
CA GLY A 31 -14.15 -26.81 6.54
C GLY A 31 -12.97 -26.74 5.56
N SER A 32 -11.78 -27.03 6.10
CA SER A 32 -10.47 -27.26 5.46
C SER A 32 -9.50 -26.09 5.24
N GLN A 33 -9.90 -24.82 5.31
CA GLN A 33 -8.96 -23.69 5.11
C GLN A 33 -9.09 -22.61 6.20
N SER A 34 -7.94 -22.12 6.71
CA SER A 34 -7.87 -21.01 7.67
C SER A 34 -8.37 -19.73 7.03
N ASP A 35 -9.30 -19.00 7.67
CA ASP A 35 -9.76 -17.70 7.17
C ASP A 35 -8.58 -16.71 7.05
N TYR A 36 -7.71 -16.66 8.06
CA TYR A 36 -6.53 -15.79 8.03
C TYR A 36 -5.59 -16.10 6.87
N VAL A 37 -5.05 -17.32 6.80
CA VAL A 37 -4.04 -17.66 5.80
C VAL A 37 -4.66 -17.68 4.40
N ALA A 38 -5.84 -18.28 4.24
CA ALA A 38 -6.48 -18.38 2.93
C ALA A 38 -6.82 -17.01 2.35
N SER A 39 -7.23 -16.04 3.18
CA SER A 39 -7.53 -14.68 2.70
C SER A 39 -6.30 -13.88 2.25
N ILE A 40 -5.09 -14.34 2.60
CA ILE A 40 -3.80 -13.81 2.14
C ILE A 40 -3.32 -14.56 0.89
N VAL A 41 -3.21 -15.89 0.97
CA VAL A 41 -2.48 -16.72 -0.03
C VAL A 41 -3.33 -17.20 -1.21
N ASN A 42 -4.67 -17.14 -1.11
CA ASN A 42 -5.52 -17.48 -2.25
C ASN A 42 -5.49 -16.36 -3.29
N GLN A 43 -5.80 -16.72 -4.54
CA GLN A 43 -5.75 -15.81 -5.70
C GLN A 43 -6.63 -14.55 -5.55
N SER A 44 -7.67 -14.62 -4.72
CA SER A 44 -8.51 -13.45 -4.43
C SER A 44 -7.77 -12.38 -3.59
N SER A 45 -6.81 -12.80 -2.77
CA SER A 45 -6.09 -11.97 -1.77
C SER A 45 -7.03 -10.97 -1.09
N HIS A 46 -8.17 -11.48 -0.61
CA HIS A 46 -9.28 -10.64 -0.15
C HIS A 46 -8.87 -9.69 0.98
N LEU A 47 -8.06 -10.19 1.93
CA LEU A 47 -7.62 -9.41 3.07
C LEU A 47 -6.71 -8.25 2.64
N TYR A 48 -5.86 -8.46 1.63
CA TYR A 48 -5.06 -7.39 1.03
C TYR A 48 -5.93 -6.27 0.46
N ARG A 49 -7.03 -6.62 -0.21
CA ARG A 49 -7.96 -5.63 -0.78
C ARG A 49 -8.72 -4.87 0.29
N GLN A 50 -9.16 -5.53 1.37
CA GLN A 50 -9.81 -4.89 2.51
C GLN A 50 -8.89 -3.87 3.19
N VAL A 51 -7.64 -4.26 3.47
CA VAL A 51 -6.61 -3.38 4.05
C VAL A 51 -6.37 -2.16 3.16
N LEU A 52 -6.28 -2.38 1.84
CA LEU A 52 -6.08 -1.30 0.88
C LEU A 52 -7.27 -0.32 0.87
N ALA A 53 -8.50 -0.85 0.88
CA ALA A 53 -9.72 -0.04 0.90
C ALA A 53 -9.85 0.78 2.19
N GLY A 54 -9.61 0.16 3.35
CA GLY A 54 -9.62 0.86 4.65
C GLY A 54 -8.62 2.01 4.67
N ARG A 55 -7.40 1.77 4.17
CA ARG A 55 -6.40 2.83 4.03
C ARG A 55 -6.82 3.95 3.07
N GLU A 56 -7.38 3.61 1.91
CA GLU A 56 -7.83 4.61 0.93
C GLU A 56 -8.95 5.50 1.49
N LEU A 57 -9.79 4.95 2.37
CA LEU A 57 -10.83 5.68 3.09
C LEU A 57 -10.32 6.40 4.34
N GLN A 58 -9.02 6.28 4.67
CA GLN A 58 -8.41 6.75 5.91
C GLN A 58 -9.13 6.23 7.17
N ASP A 59 -9.69 5.03 7.05
CA ASP A 59 -10.47 4.40 8.09
C ASP A 59 -9.55 3.61 9.04
N PRO A 60 -9.53 3.91 10.36
CA PRO A 60 -8.71 3.17 11.30
C PRO A 60 -9.10 1.70 11.33
N LEU A 61 -8.15 0.82 10.98
CA LEU A 61 -8.34 -0.62 10.88
C LEU A 61 -7.31 -1.36 11.74
N ILE A 62 -7.76 -2.38 12.47
CA ILE A 62 -6.93 -3.36 13.16
C ILE A 62 -7.35 -4.76 12.68
N ILE A 63 -6.37 -5.63 12.44
CA ILE A 63 -6.62 -7.04 12.17
C ILE A 63 -6.31 -7.83 13.43
N VAL A 64 -7.28 -8.63 13.89
CA VAL A 64 -7.15 -9.45 15.07
C VAL A 64 -7.12 -10.91 14.65
N VAL A 65 -6.00 -11.58 14.89
CA VAL A 65 -5.74 -12.98 14.50
C VAL A 65 -5.82 -13.87 15.73
N LEU A 66 -6.76 -14.81 15.74
CA LEU A 66 -6.99 -15.77 16.82
C LEU A 66 -6.07 -16.99 16.73
N GLY A 67 -4.76 -16.76 16.60
CA GLY A 67 -3.76 -17.82 16.56
C GLY A 67 -2.32 -17.32 16.64
N ASP A 68 -1.38 -18.26 16.61
CA ASP A 68 0.06 -18.06 16.67
C ASP A 68 0.77 -18.48 15.37
N ASP A 69 2.11 -18.48 15.40
CA ASP A 69 2.95 -18.97 14.29
C ASP A 69 2.70 -20.45 13.98
N GLY A 70 2.45 -21.27 15.01
CA GLY A 70 2.15 -22.69 14.86
C GLY A 70 0.85 -22.91 14.08
N ASP A 71 -0.20 -22.15 14.42
CA ASP A 71 -1.48 -22.19 13.70
C ASP A 71 -1.32 -21.78 12.23
N ILE A 72 -0.50 -20.76 11.93
CA ILE A 72 -0.21 -20.31 10.57
C ILE A 72 0.55 -21.38 9.79
N ILE A 73 1.62 -21.94 10.35
CA ILE A 73 2.40 -23.01 9.70
C ILE A 73 1.52 -24.22 9.43
N GLN A 74 0.70 -24.64 10.41
CA GLN A 74 -0.23 -25.74 10.23
C GLN A 74 -1.27 -25.46 9.15
N ALA A 75 -1.80 -24.24 9.08
CA ALA A 75 -2.75 -23.84 8.05
C ALA A 75 -2.11 -23.81 6.65
N ILE A 76 -0.90 -23.30 6.51
CA ILE A 76 -0.13 -23.32 5.26
C ILE A 76 0.10 -24.76 4.80
N ASN A 77 0.56 -25.64 5.70
CA ASN A 77 0.76 -27.05 5.41
C ASN A 77 -0.52 -27.72 4.92
N LYS A 78 -1.66 -27.47 5.59
CA LYS A 78 -2.97 -27.98 5.16
C LYS A 78 -3.34 -27.49 3.76
N ILE A 79 -3.11 -26.21 3.45
CA ILE A 79 -3.40 -25.67 2.10
C ILE A 79 -2.53 -26.35 1.03
N VAL A 80 -1.25 -26.53 1.29
CA VAL A 80 -0.31 -27.16 0.34
C VAL A 80 -0.67 -28.64 0.11
N ILE A 81 -0.96 -29.38 1.17
CA ILE A 81 -1.41 -30.78 1.12
C ILE A 81 -2.75 -30.91 0.38
N ASN A 82 -3.73 -30.05 0.70
CA ASN A 82 -5.05 -30.06 0.05
C ASN A 82 -4.97 -29.73 -1.46
N ARG A 83 -3.89 -29.08 -1.91
CA ARG A 83 -3.61 -28.82 -3.32
C ARG A 83 -2.85 -29.98 -4.00
N GLY A 84 -2.57 -31.07 -3.28
CA GLY A 84 -1.87 -32.24 -3.81
C GLY A 84 -0.40 -32.01 -4.13
N ILE A 85 0.22 -30.97 -3.55
CA ILE A 85 1.63 -30.64 -3.79
C ILE A 85 2.48 -31.48 -2.83
N ASN A 86 3.46 -32.23 -3.35
CA ASN A 86 4.29 -33.16 -2.59
C ASN A 86 5.79 -32.97 -2.86
N GLY A 87 6.64 -33.51 -1.97
CA GLY A 87 8.10 -33.51 -2.09
C GLY A 87 8.71 -32.10 -2.02
N GLN A 88 9.84 -31.87 -2.69
CA GLN A 88 10.54 -30.57 -2.68
C GLN A 88 9.63 -29.39 -3.07
N LYS A 89 8.72 -29.61 -4.03
CA LYS A 89 7.76 -28.58 -4.46
C LYS A 89 6.81 -28.15 -3.34
N ALA A 90 6.51 -29.04 -2.40
CA ALA A 90 5.69 -28.72 -1.24
C ALA A 90 6.47 -27.83 -0.27
N GLU A 91 7.73 -28.17 0.00
CA GLU A 91 8.62 -27.38 0.85
C GLU A 91 8.81 -25.96 0.29
N ASP A 92 9.13 -25.85 -1.00
CA ASP A 92 9.29 -24.56 -1.68
C ASP A 92 8.01 -23.70 -1.57
N ARG A 93 6.84 -24.35 -1.70
CA ARG A 93 5.55 -23.66 -1.61
C ARG A 93 5.20 -23.25 -0.18
N ILE A 94 5.58 -24.04 0.81
CA ILE A 94 5.41 -23.68 2.23
C ILE A 94 6.26 -22.44 2.53
N ILE A 95 7.53 -22.42 2.11
CA ILE A 95 8.42 -21.26 2.28
C ILE A 95 7.83 -20.02 1.61
N GLU A 96 7.34 -20.14 0.37
CA GLU A 96 6.68 -19.05 -0.35
C GLU A 96 5.47 -18.50 0.43
N TYR A 97 4.59 -19.36 0.93
CA TYR A 97 3.40 -18.94 1.67
C TYR A 97 3.71 -18.33 3.03
N ILE A 98 4.75 -18.80 3.72
CA ILE A 98 5.25 -18.16 4.94
C ILE A 98 5.71 -16.73 4.59
N SER A 99 6.54 -16.58 3.56
CA SER A 99 6.99 -15.26 3.10
C SER A 99 5.82 -14.35 2.74
N MET A 100 4.79 -14.85 2.04
CA MET A 100 3.61 -14.06 1.68
C MET A 100 2.84 -13.54 2.91
N VAL A 101 2.67 -14.36 3.95
CA VAL A 101 2.02 -13.93 5.20
C VAL A 101 2.88 -12.89 5.91
N GLU A 102 4.18 -13.11 6.01
CA GLU A 102 5.10 -12.15 6.62
C GLU A 102 5.11 -10.81 5.88
N ASP A 103 5.17 -10.83 4.54
CA ASP A 103 5.13 -9.65 3.68
C ASP A 103 3.80 -8.91 3.80
N PHE A 104 2.69 -9.63 3.89
CA PHE A 104 1.37 -9.04 4.13
C PHE A 104 1.35 -8.30 5.48
N GLU A 105 1.82 -8.93 6.56
CA GLU A 105 1.82 -8.32 7.88
C GLU A 105 2.74 -7.10 7.96
N ALA A 106 3.94 -7.23 7.38
CA ALA A 106 4.90 -6.15 7.22
C ALA A 106 4.28 -4.94 6.52
N ASN A 107 3.58 -5.17 5.40
CA ASN A 107 2.90 -4.12 4.66
C ASN A 107 1.81 -3.43 5.48
N CYS A 108 1.01 -4.18 6.25
CA CYS A 108 -0.01 -3.61 7.11
C CYS A 108 0.61 -2.69 8.18
N ILE A 109 1.66 -3.15 8.86
CA ILE A 109 2.37 -2.36 9.87
C ILE A 109 2.96 -1.09 9.24
N GLY A 110 3.59 -1.20 8.07
CA GLY A 110 4.10 -0.04 7.32
C GLY A 110 2.99 0.96 6.94
N MET A 111 1.76 0.48 6.76
CA MET A 111 0.56 1.28 6.50
C MET A 111 -0.13 1.79 7.78
N ASN A 112 0.48 1.62 8.96
CA ASN A 112 -0.11 1.95 10.27
C ASN A 112 -1.41 1.17 10.57
N ILE A 113 -1.53 -0.03 10.01
CA ILE A 113 -2.62 -0.98 10.31
C ILE A 113 -2.03 -2.05 11.24
N GLN A 114 -2.53 -2.11 12.45
CA GLN A 114 -2.03 -3.02 13.47
C GLN A 114 -2.54 -4.44 13.22
N ILE A 115 -1.68 -5.43 13.46
CA ILE A 115 -2.06 -6.85 13.43
C ILE A 115 -1.76 -7.43 14.81
N TRP A 116 -2.80 -7.94 15.46
CA TRP A 116 -2.72 -8.51 16.80
C TRP A 116 -2.92 -10.00 16.74
N ARG A 117 -1.87 -10.77 16.98
CA ARG A 117 -1.93 -12.23 17.12
C ARG A 117 -2.18 -12.57 18.59
N LEU A 118 -3.36 -13.10 18.92
CA LEU A 118 -3.83 -13.18 20.29
C LEU A 118 -3.31 -14.38 21.09
N LYS A 119 -2.70 -15.37 20.43
CA LYS A 119 -1.98 -16.47 21.11
C LYS A 119 -0.49 -16.17 21.35
N ILE A 120 -0.01 -15.01 20.88
CA ILE A 120 1.36 -14.56 21.08
C ILE A 120 1.31 -13.30 21.94
N ASP A 121 2.28 -13.14 22.85
CA ASP A 121 2.46 -11.86 23.54
C ASP A 121 2.77 -10.77 22.48
N PRO A 122 1.90 -9.74 22.34
CA PRO A 122 2.08 -8.69 21.33
C PRO A 122 3.44 -7.99 21.44
N TRP A 123 4.05 -7.95 22.62
CA TRP A 123 5.39 -7.38 22.79
C TRP A 123 6.48 -8.24 22.16
N ASN A 124 6.41 -9.56 22.29
CA ASN A 124 7.37 -10.45 21.66
C ASN A 124 7.32 -10.35 20.13
N ARG A 125 6.13 -10.19 19.54
CA ARG A 125 5.99 -9.99 18.09
C ARG A 125 6.62 -8.67 17.64
N MET A 126 6.37 -7.58 18.38
CA MET A 126 6.98 -6.29 18.08
C MET A 126 8.50 -6.33 18.18
N LEU A 127 9.05 -7.01 19.20
CA LEU A 127 10.49 -7.21 19.37
C LEU A 127 11.10 -8.02 18.23
N GLN A 128 10.42 -9.06 17.72
CA GLN A 128 10.86 -9.81 16.55
C GLN A 128 10.89 -8.94 15.28
N CYS A 129 9.88 -8.09 15.07
CA CYS A 129 9.87 -7.13 13.96
C CYS A 129 11.08 -6.17 14.06
N ILE A 130 11.31 -5.58 15.25
CA ILE A 130 12.44 -4.70 15.49
C ILE A 130 13.77 -5.43 15.26
N MET A 131 13.91 -6.66 15.76
CA MET A 131 15.10 -7.48 15.58
C MET A 131 15.39 -7.76 14.10
N ARG A 132 14.38 -8.04 13.27
CA ARG A 132 14.55 -8.18 11.81
C ARG A 132 15.04 -6.89 11.16
N ILE A 133 14.52 -5.74 11.59
CA ILE A 133 14.98 -4.43 11.10
C ILE A 133 16.45 -4.22 11.45
N LEU A 134 16.84 -4.53 12.71
CA LEU A 134 18.21 -4.36 13.19
C LEU A 134 19.21 -5.29 12.49
N HIS A 135 18.80 -6.49 12.08
CA HIS A 135 19.66 -7.41 11.31
C HIS A 135 19.75 -7.06 9.81
N GLY A 136 19.26 -5.90 9.39
CA GLY A 136 19.34 -5.47 7.99
C GLY A 136 18.28 -6.11 7.10
N GLY A 137 17.15 -6.52 7.67
CA GLY A 137 15.99 -6.94 6.89
C GLY A 137 15.59 -5.86 5.86
N ASP A 138 15.21 -6.30 4.67
CA ASP A 138 14.87 -5.39 3.57
C ASP A 138 13.60 -4.59 3.90
N LEU A 139 13.78 -3.29 4.17
CA LEU A 139 12.68 -2.38 4.47
C LEU A 139 11.89 -1.97 3.21
N THR A 140 12.35 -2.30 2.00
CA THR A 140 11.65 -1.94 0.77
C THR A 140 10.31 -2.66 0.64
N VAL A 141 10.17 -3.85 1.23
CA VAL A 141 8.93 -4.63 1.31
C VAL A 141 7.87 -3.93 2.17
N PHE A 142 8.29 -3.06 3.10
CA PHE A 142 7.42 -2.33 4.03
C PHE A 142 6.93 -0.99 3.48
N ARG A 143 7.30 -0.62 2.24
CA ARG A 143 6.87 0.66 1.67
C ARG A 143 5.37 0.60 1.36
N PRO A 144 4.55 1.46 2.01
CA PRO A 144 3.14 1.55 1.67
C PRO A 144 2.99 1.79 0.18
N ARG A 145 2.21 0.95 -0.53
CA ARG A 145 1.81 1.29 -1.90
C ARG A 145 1.23 2.71 -1.91
N PRO A 146 1.45 3.56 -2.91
CA PRO A 146 0.86 4.90 -2.91
C PRO A 146 -0.67 4.82 -2.76
N ALA A 147 -1.27 5.75 -2.04
CA ALA A 147 -2.73 5.86 -1.94
C ALA A 147 -3.34 6.07 -3.34
N LEU A 148 -4.63 5.72 -3.56
CA LEU A 148 -5.25 5.75 -4.91
C LEU A 148 -5.03 7.08 -5.64
N ASN A 149 -5.19 8.19 -4.93
CA ASN A 149 -4.99 9.56 -5.41
C ASN A 149 -3.51 9.93 -5.66
N GLU A 150 -2.57 9.15 -5.16
CA GLU A 150 -1.12 9.34 -5.32
C GLU A 150 -0.50 8.38 -6.33
N ARG A 151 -1.17 7.26 -6.66
CA ARG A 151 -0.64 6.23 -7.58
C ARG A 151 -0.30 6.78 -8.95
N GLN A 152 -1.15 7.64 -9.51
CA GLN A 152 -0.87 8.24 -10.81
C GLN A 152 0.33 9.19 -10.76
N ALA A 153 0.45 9.98 -9.69
CA ALA A 153 1.58 10.89 -9.50
C ALA A 153 2.89 10.13 -9.26
N MET A 154 2.86 9.06 -8.46
CA MET A 154 3.99 8.18 -8.22
C MET A 154 4.38 7.39 -9.47
N GLY A 155 3.41 6.86 -10.21
CA GLY A 155 3.65 6.18 -11.48
C GLY A 155 4.32 7.10 -12.50
N LEU A 156 3.81 8.32 -12.66
CA LEU A 156 4.43 9.32 -13.53
C LEU A 156 5.85 9.70 -13.08
N SER A 157 6.06 9.84 -11.77
CA SER A 157 7.38 10.10 -11.16
C SER A 157 8.39 8.99 -11.48
N ILE A 158 7.97 7.72 -11.37
CA ILE A 158 8.81 6.55 -11.69
C ILE A 158 9.12 6.50 -13.18
N LEU A 159 8.10 6.67 -14.04
CA LEU A 159 8.26 6.59 -15.49
C LEU A 159 9.18 7.70 -16.04
N CYS A 160 9.12 8.91 -15.46
CA CYS A 160 9.96 10.02 -15.88
C CYS A 160 11.40 9.96 -15.32
N GLY A 161 11.59 9.28 -14.17
CA GLY A 161 12.88 9.17 -13.51
C GLY A 161 13.50 10.52 -13.10
N LYS A 162 14.84 10.52 -12.94
CA LYS A 162 15.76 11.68 -12.74
C LYS A 162 15.11 13.00 -12.27
N GLY A 163 14.76 13.08 -10.99
CA GLY A 163 14.41 14.35 -10.33
C GLY A 163 12.99 14.85 -10.55
N LEU A 164 12.11 14.05 -11.16
CA LEU A 164 10.66 14.29 -11.17
C LEU A 164 10.03 13.62 -9.94
N GLY A 165 9.97 14.34 -8.81
CA GLY A 165 9.34 13.81 -7.60
C GLY A 165 7.81 13.77 -7.65
N PRO A 166 7.16 13.19 -6.63
CA PRO A 166 5.70 13.03 -6.57
C PRO A 166 4.95 14.36 -6.60
N ALA A 167 5.49 15.39 -5.92
CA ALA A 167 4.90 16.73 -5.89
C ALA A 167 4.87 17.40 -7.28
N LYS A 168 5.95 17.26 -8.06
CA LYS A 168 6.04 17.76 -9.44
C LYS A 168 5.09 17.01 -10.36
N SER A 169 5.01 15.69 -10.19
CA SER A 169 4.10 14.82 -10.96
C SER A 169 2.63 15.14 -10.68
N LYS A 170 2.28 15.45 -9.44
CA LYS A 170 0.95 15.95 -9.06
C LYS A 170 0.60 17.26 -9.79
N GLY A 171 1.52 18.22 -9.82
CA GLY A 171 1.33 19.49 -10.55
C GLY A 171 1.17 19.32 -12.07
N ILE A 172 1.75 18.28 -12.66
CA ILE A 172 1.50 17.92 -14.07
C ILE A 172 0.08 17.33 -14.22
N LEU A 173 -0.31 16.38 -13.37
CA LEU A 173 -1.62 15.70 -13.46
C LEU A 173 -2.83 16.62 -13.18
N GLU A 174 -2.62 17.77 -12.53
CA GLU A 174 -3.62 18.82 -12.40
C GLU A 174 -3.97 19.46 -13.75
N LYS A 175 -3.00 19.56 -14.66
CA LYS A 175 -3.13 20.25 -15.96
C LYS A 175 -3.22 19.28 -17.15
N PHE A 176 -2.75 18.06 -16.96
CA PHE A 176 -2.65 17.01 -17.97
C PHE A 176 -3.35 15.73 -17.51
N PHE A 177 -3.78 14.89 -18.45
CA PHE A 177 -4.15 13.51 -18.14
C PHE A 177 -2.88 12.67 -17.90
N VAL A 178 -3.04 11.43 -17.40
CA VAL A 178 -1.91 10.49 -17.23
C VAL A 178 -1.20 10.20 -18.56
N SER A 179 -1.94 10.23 -19.68
CA SER A 179 -1.40 10.14 -21.04
C SER A 179 -0.67 11.41 -21.51
N LEU A 180 -0.50 12.40 -20.62
CA LEU A 180 0.12 13.70 -20.88
C LEU A 180 -0.50 14.49 -22.03
N VAL A 181 -1.79 14.25 -22.27
CA VAL A 181 -2.64 15.10 -23.07
C VAL A 181 -3.10 16.29 -22.22
N PRO A 182 -2.96 17.54 -22.70
CA PRO A 182 -3.50 18.72 -22.02
C PRO A 182 -4.99 18.57 -21.72
N ARG A 183 -5.42 18.92 -20.50
CA ARG A 183 -6.85 19.02 -20.18
C ARG A 183 -7.51 20.26 -20.79
N LYS A 184 -6.70 21.29 -21.10
CA LYS A 184 -7.13 22.54 -21.71
C LYS A 184 -6.22 22.90 -22.89
N PRO A 185 -6.74 23.53 -23.94
CA PRO A 185 -5.92 24.12 -24.99
C PRO A 185 -4.96 25.18 -24.40
N ASP A 186 -3.79 25.39 -25.02
CA ASP A 186 -2.72 26.30 -24.56
C ASP A 186 -2.06 25.97 -23.21
N THR A 187 -1.93 24.67 -22.90
CA THR A 187 -1.23 24.20 -21.68
C THR A 187 0.12 23.57 -22.05
N TYR A 188 1.18 23.99 -21.36
CA TYR A 188 2.55 23.48 -21.57
C TYR A 188 3.14 22.89 -20.29
N LEU A 189 4.04 21.91 -20.43
CA LEU A 189 4.71 21.26 -19.30
C LEU A 189 5.60 22.25 -18.52
N ASP A 190 6.27 23.19 -19.20
CA ASP A 190 7.10 24.21 -18.54
C ASP A 190 6.30 25.28 -17.77
N ASP A 191 4.97 25.27 -17.90
CA ASP A 191 4.06 26.09 -17.09
C ASP A 191 3.58 25.35 -15.82
N CYS A 192 3.94 24.08 -15.63
CA CYS A 192 3.58 23.32 -14.43
C CYS A 192 4.44 23.76 -13.23
N PRO A 193 3.87 23.90 -12.03
CA PRO A 193 4.62 24.29 -10.84
C PRO A 193 5.84 23.39 -10.60
N GLY A 194 7.02 24.00 -10.48
CA GLY A 194 8.28 23.27 -10.24
C GLY A 194 8.84 22.50 -11.44
N ILE A 195 8.24 22.64 -12.64
CA ILE A 195 8.75 22.10 -13.90
C ILE A 195 9.33 23.25 -14.72
N GLY A 196 10.66 23.33 -14.76
CA GLY A 196 11.35 24.23 -15.69
C GLY A 196 11.51 23.60 -17.08
N PRO A 197 11.97 24.38 -18.08
CA PRO A 197 12.18 23.90 -19.46
C PRO A 197 13.07 22.64 -19.56
N LYS A 198 14.09 22.55 -18.69
CA LYS A 198 14.97 21.37 -18.62
C LYS A 198 14.22 20.12 -18.13
N SER A 199 13.39 20.27 -17.09
CA SER A 199 12.57 19.17 -16.56
C SER A 199 11.44 18.79 -17.53
N ALA A 200 10.82 19.76 -18.20
CA ALA A 200 9.82 19.52 -19.24
C ALA A 200 10.41 18.69 -20.40
N LYS A 201 11.63 19.02 -20.83
CA LYS A 201 12.35 18.24 -21.84
C LYS A 201 12.68 16.83 -21.36
N ALA A 202 13.10 16.67 -20.09
CA ALA A 202 13.35 15.34 -19.52
C ALA A 202 12.08 14.47 -19.49
N VAL A 203 10.93 15.05 -19.14
CA VAL A 203 9.62 14.36 -19.19
C VAL A 203 9.27 13.98 -20.64
N GLN A 204 9.48 14.89 -21.59
CA GLN A 204 9.28 14.63 -23.01
C GLN A 204 10.12 13.46 -23.51
N GLU A 205 11.41 13.45 -23.18
CA GLU A 205 12.37 12.43 -23.60
C GLU A 205 12.04 11.07 -22.96
N ALA A 206 11.71 11.04 -21.67
CA ALA A 206 11.38 9.81 -20.94
C ALA A 206 10.09 9.13 -21.44
N LEU A 207 9.11 9.92 -21.90
CA LEU A 207 7.78 9.42 -22.29
C LEU A 207 7.47 9.57 -23.79
N MET A 208 8.48 9.95 -24.58
CA MET A 208 8.40 10.09 -26.05
C MET A 208 7.23 10.98 -26.52
N ILE A 209 6.99 12.09 -25.82
CA ILE A 209 5.85 12.97 -26.08
C ILE A 209 6.17 13.94 -27.22
N SER A 210 5.15 14.31 -28.00
CA SER A 210 5.26 15.36 -29.02
C SER A 210 5.68 16.71 -28.42
N SER A 211 6.58 17.42 -29.11
CA SER A 211 7.13 18.71 -28.70
C SER A 211 6.09 19.84 -28.59
N LYS A 212 4.89 19.64 -29.16
CA LYS A 212 3.81 20.64 -29.25
C LYS A 212 3.32 21.17 -27.90
N CYS A 213 3.45 20.38 -26.82
CA CYS A 213 2.93 20.72 -25.48
C CYS A 213 4.04 20.86 -24.42
N VAL A 214 5.31 20.93 -24.84
CA VAL A 214 6.45 20.82 -23.91
C VAL A 214 6.90 22.19 -23.39
N ASN A 215 7.18 23.12 -24.31
CA ASN A 215 7.61 24.47 -23.96
C ASN A 215 6.67 25.49 -24.59
N ARG A 216 6.23 26.48 -23.81
CA ARG A 216 5.46 27.61 -24.33
C ARG A 216 6.31 28.40 -25.36
N PRO A 217 5.77 28.72 -26.55
CA PRO A 217 6.48 29.52 -27.56
C PRO A 217 6.93 30.88 -27.01
N LYS A 218 8.18 31.26 -27.31
CA LYS A 218 8.72 32.58 -26.96
C LYS A 218 7.89 33.66 -27.65
N GLY A 219 7.09 34.39 -26.86
CA GLY A 219 6.16 35.42 -27.35
C GLY A 219 4.78 35.41 -26.66
N LYS A 220 4.38 34.28 -26.06
CA LYS A 220 3.08 34.12 -25.35
C LYS A 220 3.19 33.92 -23.84
N ARG A 221 4.38 34.12 -23.25
CA ARG A 221 4.56 34.05 -21.79
C ARG A 221 3.93 35.29 -21.14
N SER A 222 2.69 35.16 -20.70
CA SER A 222 2.08 36.11 -19.78
C SER A 222 2.88 36.09 -18.47
N LYS A 223 3.30 37.25 -17.98
CA LYS A 223 3.95 37.41 -16.67
C LYS A 223 2.98 36.93 -15.59
N VAL A 224 3.16 35.71 -15.10
CA VAL A 224 2.47 35.25 -13.88
C VAL A 224 3.01 36.08 -12.72
N LYS A 225 2.21 37.04 -12.23
CA LYS A 225 2.50 37.80 -11.00
C LYS A 225 2.66 36.80 -9.85
N ARG A 226 3.88 36.70 -9.30
CA ARG A 226 4.10 36.12 -7.98
C ARG A 226 3.32 36.96 -6.97
N GLN A 227 2.23 36.44 -6.43
CA GLN A 227 1.66 36.95 -5.20
C GLN A 227 2.61 36.55 -4.07
N SER A 228 3.45 37.50 -3.64
CA SER A 228 4.11 37.44 -2.35
C SER A 228 3.03 37.60 -1.27
N LYS A 229 2.66 36.50 -0.60
CA LYS A 229 2.01 36.60 0.71
C LYS A 229 3.06 37.11 1.70
N GLY A 230 3.03 38.42 1.95
CA GLY A 230 3.55 38.97 3.20
C GLY A 230 2.54 38.62 4.29
N LEU A 231 2.99 37.89 5.31
CA LEU A 231 2.30 37.79 6.59
C LEU A 231 2.91 38.87 7.47
N SER A 232 2.17 39.97 7.62
CA SER A 232 2.17 40.81 8.82
C SER A 232 1.30 40.15 9.87
#